data_AF-A0A7S1K966-F1
#
_entry.id   AF-A0A7S1K966-F1
#
_cell.length_a   1.000
_cell.length_b   1.000
_cell.length_c   1.000
_cell.angle_alpha   90.00
_cell.angle_beta   90.00
_cell.angle_gamma   90.00
#
_symmetry.space_group_name_H-M   'P 1'
#
loop_
_entity.id
_entity.type
_entity.pdbx_description
1 polymer ?
#
loop_
_entity_poly.entity_id
_entity_poly.type
_entity_poly.pdbx_seq_one_letter_code
_entity_poly.pdbx_strand_id
1 'polypeptide(L)'
;GGPYQYSMTRERLRRELGIEPHQVPDYLALVGDSVDSVEGVKGVGPKTAQKLLQQHGNLEGVLEHGRYDPHVSRKVRLELRTIRQDDARMAQCRRTLQTTTLNTSLPISSSLTDYLIRPPQAQELSQLLDELEMKGTKRQFVEVGMLPPTPRIGNAAPASADSSVAAPISMQTRGFASLSRQHPVVPPLTVPTDHVTHAPSVREAAPSLNGWPDAAANRQSAPEDVMEDTGEEGSSLSSLMRAVEES
;
A
#
# COMPACT_ATOMS: atom_id res chain seq x y z
N GLY A 1 22.06 0.60 -11.44
CA GLY A 1 21.67 0.48 -10.03
C GLY A 1 21.58 -0.98 -9.68
N GLY A 2 22.22 -1.43 -8.59
CA GLY A 2 22.09 -2.82 -8.14
C GLY A 2 20.64 -3.15 -7.73
N PRO A 3 20.27 -4.44 -7.66
CA PRO A 3 18.88 -4.91 -7.47
C PRO A 3 18.19 -4.46 -6.16
N TYR A 4 18.93 -3.83 -5.23
CA TYR A 4 18.43 -3.40 -3.93
C TYR A 4 18.50 -1.89 -3.70
N GLN A 5 18.63 -1.08 -4.76
CA GLN A 5 18.75 0.38 -4.61
C GLN A 5 17.58 1.02 -3.82
N TYR A 6 16.42 0.34 -3.77
CA TYR A 6 15.20 0.82 -3.12
C TYR A 6 14.84 0.06 -1.83
N SER A 7 15.69 -0.82 -1.31
CA SER A 7 15.38 -1.52 -0.05
C SER A 7 15.43 -0.54 1.13
N MET A 8 14.36 -0.53 1.94
CA MET A 8 14.31 0.17 3.23
C MET A 8 14.66 -0.81 4.35
N THR A 9 15.94 -0.92 4.70
CA THR A 9 16.40 -1.75 5.82
C THR A 9 16.29 -0.98 7.15
N ARG A 10 16.40 -1.69 8.27
CA ARG A 10 16.43 -1.08 9.62
C ARG A 10 17.52 0.00 9.74
N GLU A 11 18.70 -0.27 9.20
CA GLU A 11 19.84 0.65 9.22
C GLU A 11 19.56 1.89 8.38
N ARG A 12 18.92 1.71 7.22
CA ARG A 12 18.52 2.83 6.36
C ARG A 12 17.46 3.68 7.04
N LEU A 13 16.45 3.05 7.66
CA LEU A 13 15.39 3.72 8.41
C LEU A 13 15.96 4.58 9.54
N ARG A 14 16.89 4.02 10.34
CA ARG A 14 17.60 4.76 11.40
C ARG A 14 18.42 5.93 10.85
N ARG A 15 19.05 5.78 9.68
CA ARG A 15 19.89 6.83 9.08
C ARG A 15 19.04 7.97 8.52
N GLU A 16 17.97 7.66 7.82
CA GLU A 16 17.15 8.64 7.11
C GLU A 16 16.09 9.28 8.01
N LEU A 17 15.44 8.49 8.87
CA LEU A 17 14.31 8.92 9.71
C LEU A 17 14.63 8.92 11.21
N GLY A 18 15.68 8.22 11.65
CA GLY A 18 16.07 8.16 13.06
C GLY A 18 15.10 7.44 13.98
N ILE A 19 14.28 6.55 13.43
CA ILE A 19 13.28 5.77 14.14
C ILE A 19 13.52 4.26 13.92
N GLU A 20 12.96 3.46 14.81
CA GLU A 20 12.89 1.99 14.67
C GLU A 20 11.70 1.55 13.80
N PRO A 21 11.74 0.34 13.20
CA PRO A 21 10.64 -0.17 12.38
C PRO A 21 9.28 -0.18 13.10
N HIS A 22 9.27 -0.47 14.40
CA HIS A 22 8.04 -0.49 15.19
C HIS A 22 7.46 0.91 15.46
N GLN A 23 8.22 1.99 15.24
CA GLN A 23 7.78 3.37 15.44
C GLN A 23 7.25 4.02 14.15
N VAL A 24 7.29 3.31 13.02
CA VAL A 24 6.82 3.84 11.73
C VAL A 24 5.34 4.27 11.80
N PRO A 25 4.41 3.48 12.40
CA PRO A 25 3.02 3.93 12.56
C PRO A 25 2.92 5.21 13.40
N ASP A 26 3.63 5.28 14.53
CA ASP A 26 3.64 6.49 15.38
C ASP A 26 4.20 7.70 14.64
N TYR A 27 5.24 7.51 13.84
CA TYR A 27 5.84 8.56 13.02
C TYR A 27 4.85 9.10 11.99
N LEU A 28 4.16 8.21 11.27
CA LEU A 28 3.13 8.60 10.30
C LEU A 28 1.94 9.27 10.99
N ALA A 29 1.53 8.80 12.17
CA ALA A 29 0.46 9.42 12.93
C ALA A 29 0.82 10.84 13.43
N LEU A 30 2.10 11.11 13.68
CA LEU A 30 2.58 12.43 14.08
C LEU A 30 2.73 13.38 12.88
N VAL A 31 3.35 12.92 11.79
CA VAL A 31 3.67 13.75 10.62
C VAL A 31 2.48 13.94 9.70
N GLY A 32 1.61 12.94 9.60
CA GLY A 32 0.55 12.83 8.59
C GLY A 32 1.06 12.29 7.26
N ASP A 33 0.11 11.89 6.42
CA ASP A 33 0.33 11.45 5.05
C ASP A 33 -0.78 12.01 4.16
N SER A 34 -0.41 12.90 3.25
CA SER A 34 -1.36 13.56 2.33
C SER A 34 -1.93 12.61 1.28
N VAL A 35 -1.18 11.56 0.90
CA VAL A 35 -1.63 10.58 -0.09
C VAL A 35 -2.72 9.71 0.52
N ASP A 36 -2.54 9.33 1.79
CA ASP A 36 -3.45 8.45 2.52
C ASP A 36 -4.51 9.20 3.36
N SER A 37 -4.68 10.52 3.14
CA SER A 37 -5.61 11.38 3.91
C SER A 37 -5.44 11.29 5.43
N VAL A 38 -4.22 10.99 5.89
CA VAL A 38 -3.86 10.87 7.30
C VAL A 38 -3.48 12.26 7.80
N GLU A 39 -4.35 12.85 8.62
CA GLU A 39 -4.03 14.11 9.29
C GLU A 39 -3.07 13.88 10.46
N GLY A 40 -1.92 14.55 10.42
CA GLY A 40 -0.91 14.55 11.48
C GLY A 40 -1.15 15.61 12.57
N VAL A 41 -0.25 15.66 13.54
CA VAL A 41 -0.28 16.67 14.61
C VAL A 41 0.22 18.01 14.08
N LYS A 42 -0.58 19.07 14.26
CA LYS A 42 -0.25 20.39 13.67
C LYS A 42 1.10 20.90 14.17
N GLY A 43 1.98 21.22 13.22
CA GLY A 43 3.32 21.73 13.50
C GLY A 43 4.36 20.66 13.84
N VAL A 44 3.99 19.37 13.84
CA VAL A 44 4.93 18.25 13.96
C VAL A 44 5.30 17.78 12.56
N GLY A 45 6.46 18.22 12.07
CA GLY A 45 7.05 17.71 10.84
C GLY A 45 8.06 16.58 11.09
N PRO A 46 8.69 16.02 10.03
CA PRO A 46 9.63 14.89 10.10
C PRO A 46 10.69 14.99 11.21
N LYS A 47 11.40 16.12 11.28
CA LYS A 47 12.47 16.34 12.27
C LYS A 47 11.94 16.41 13.70
N THR A 48 10.76 16.99 13.89
CA THR A 48 10.13 17.11 15.20
C THR A 48 9.60 15.75 15.65
N ALA A 49 8.96 14.99 14.76
CA ALA A 49 8.48 13.64 15.03
C ALA A 49 9.63 12.70 15.41
N GLN A 50 10.72 12.69 14.64
CA GLN A 50 11.93 11.94 14.94
C GLN A 50 12.41 12.21 16.37
N LYS A 51 12.58 13.48 16.72
CA LYS A 51 13.05 13.89 18.05
C LYS A 51 12.11 13.44 19.17
N LEU A 52 10.82 13.68 18.98
CA LEU A 52 9.79 13.29 19.94
C LEU A 52 9.76 11.77 20.16
N LEU A 53 9.85 10.98 19.10
CA LEU A 53 9.85 9.51 19.19
C LEU A 53 11.15 8.94 19.76
N GLN A 54 12.29 9.59 19.52
CA GLN A 54 13.55 9.22 20.16
C GLN A 54 13.51 9.43 21.68
N GLN A 55 12.84 10.49 22.13
CA GLN A 55 12.76 10.84 23.55
C GLN A 55 11.63 10.11 24.29
N HIS A 56 10.47 9.96 23.66
CA HIS A 56 9.23 9.50 24.30
C HIS A 56 8.74 8.14 23.79
N GLY A 57 9.46 7.54 22.84
CA GLY A 57 9.28 6.14 22.41
C GLY A 57 8.13 5.91 21.42
N ASN A 58 6.91 6.34 21.73
CA ASN A 58 5.72 6.11 20.91
C ASN A 58 4.74 7.29 20.99
N LEU A 59 3.64 7.22 20.24
CA LEU A 59 2.65 8.30 20.19
C LEU A 59 2.07 8.64 21.57
N GLU A 60 1.71 7.64 22.38
CA GLU A 60 1.14 7.89 23.71
C GLU A 60 2.16 8.60 24.62
N GLY A 61 3.42 8.16 24.60
CA GLY A 61 4.51 8.81 25.32
C GLY A 61 4.69 10.27 24.90
N VAL A 62 4.59 10.56 23.60
CA VAL A 62 4.65 11.94 23.06
C VAL A 62 3.46 12.78 23.53
N LEU A 63 2.24 12.25 23.52
CA LEU A 63 1.04 12.95 23.99
C LEU A 63 1.08 13.21 25.50
N GLU A 64 1.66 12.28 26.27
CA GLU A 64 1.80 12.37 27.71
C GLU A 64 2.93 13.30 28.17
N HIS A 65 4.08 13.28 27.52
CA HIS A 65 5.30 13.93 28.01
C HIS A 65 5.83 15.04 27.09
N GLY A 66 5.55 14.97 25.79
CA GLY A 66 6.09 15.90 24.79
C GLY A 66 5.70 17.36 25.01
N ARG A 67 4.57 17.63 25.70
CA ARG A 67 4.16 18.99 26.09
C ARG A 67 5.09 19.67 27.09
N TYR A 68 5.96 18.92 27.76
CA TYR A 68 6.96 19.41 28.71
C TYR A 68 8.37 19.47 28.11
N ASP A 69 8.56 19.00 26.87
CA ASP A 69 9.88 18.88 26.28
C ASP A 69 10.49 20.26 25.95
N PRO A 70 11.56 20.69 26.64
CA PRO A 70 12.12 22.02 26.45
C PRO A 70 12.72 22.20 25.05
N HIS A 71 13.10 21.12 24.38
CA HIS A 71 13.79 21.15 23.11
C HIS A 71 12.85 21.12 21.89
N VAL A 72 11.54 21.20 22.11
CA VAL A 72 10.49 21.28 21.07
C VAL A 72 9.93 22.71 20.99
N SER A 73 9.37 23.12 19.86
CA SER A 73 8.85 24.49 19.72
C SER A 73 7.67 24.76 20.68
N ARG A 74 7.52 26.01 21.13
CA ARG A 74 6.39 26.42 21.99
C ARG A 74 5.03 26.09 21.35
N LYS A 75 4.90 26.26 20.03
CA LYS A 75 3.67 25.97 19.28
C LYS A 75 3.30 24.48 19.36
N VAL A 76 4.28 23.60 19.15
CA VAL A 76 4.06 22.14 19.23
C VAL A 76 3.73 21.72 20.65
N ARG A 77 4.44 22.23 21.66
CA ARG A 77 4.10 21.93 23.07
C ARG A 77 2.68 22.35 23.44
N LEU A 78 2.23 23.52 22.95
CA LEU A 78 0.87 23.98 23.16
C LEU A 78 -0.13 23.05 22.47
N GLU A 79 0.16 22.63 21.24
CA GLU A 79 -0.70 21.69 20.51
C GLU A 79 -0.80 20.32 21.19
N LEU A 80 0.32 19.77 21.68
CA LEU A 80 0.28 18.52 22.45
C LEU A 80 -0.51 18.67 23.75
N ARG A 81 -0.47 19.85 24.39
CA ARG A 81 -1.28 20.15 25.57
C ARG A 81 -2.77 20.23 25.22
N THR A 82 -3.14 20.92 24.14
CA THR A 82 -4.55 21.04 23.72
C THR A 82 -5.11 19.69 23.33
N ILE A 83 -4.35 18.87 22.60
CA ILE A 83 -4.74 17.49 22.29
C ILE A 83 -4.97 16.73 23.59
N ARG A 84 -4.03 16.75 24.55
CA ARG A 84 -4.16 15.96 25.79
C ARG A 84 -5.37 16.35 26.66
N GLN A 85 -5.79 17.61 26.58
CA GLN A 85 -6.92 18.16 27.34
C GLN A 85 -8.27 17.99 26.63
N ASP A 86 -8.26 17.55 25.37
CA ASP A 86 -9.44 17.40 24.53
C ASP A 86 -9.62 15.93 24.13
N ASP A 87 -10.65 15.28 24.69
CA ASP A 87 -10.91 13.87 24.48
C ASP A 87 -11.18 13.53 23.00
N ALA A 88 -11.84 14.43 22.26
CA ALA A 88 -12.12 14.21 20.84
C ALA A 88 -10.82 14.23 20.03
N ARG A 89 -9.89 15.13 20.37
CA ARG A 89 -8.57 15.20 19.71
C ARG A 89 -7.66 14.04 20.09
N MET A 90 -7.70 13.60 21.35
CA MET A 90 -7.02 12.36 21.77
C MET A 90 -7.54 11.15 21.00
N ALA A 91 -8.87 11.01 20.91
CA ALA A 91 -9.50 9.92 20.16
C ALA A 91 -9.11 9.97 18.68
N GLN A 92 -9.03 11.15 18.09
CA GLN A 92 -8.58 11.32 16.71
C GLN A 92 -7.12 10.86 16.53
N CYS A 93 -6.19 11.25 17.40
CA CYS A 93 -4.80 10.79 17.30
C CYS A 93 -4.67 9.27 17.40
N ARG A 94 -5.46 8.63 18.28
CA ARG A 94 -5.50 7.17 18.41
C ARG A 94 -6.08 6.49 17.17
N ARG A 95 -7.10 7.09 16.54
CA ARG A 95 -7.65 6.61 15.27
C ARG A 95 -6.63 6.74 14.14
N THR A 96 -5.92 7.86 14.05
CA THR A 96 -4.82 8.05 13.10
C THR A 96 -3.76 6.95 13.26
N LEU A 97 -3.35 6.66 14.51
CA LEU A 97 -2.42 5.56 14.78
C LEU A 97 -2.94 4.22 14.27
N GLN A 98 -4.21 3.90 14.52
CA GLN A 98 -4.85 2.68 14.00
C GLN A 98 -4.82 2.62 12.46
N THR A 99 -5.14 3.72 11.78
CA THR A 99 -5.10 3.79 10.31
C THR A 99 -3.70 3.58 9.76
N THR A 100 -2.68 4.10 10.43
CA THR A 100 -1.27 3.91 10.03
C THR A 100 -0.68 2.56 10.44
N THR A 101 -1.42 1.74 11.19
CA THR A 101 -0.97 0.44 11.68
C THR A 101 -1.52 -0.67 10.80
N LEU A 102 -0.64 -1.51 10.26
CA LEU A 102 -1.06 -2.69 9.48
C LEU A 102 -1.77 -3.72 10.36
N ASN A 103 -2.93 -4.20 9.90
CA ASN A 103 -3.64 -5.29 10.53
C ASN A 103 -3.05 -6.64 10.09
N THR A 104 -2.30 -7.30 10.98
CA THR A 104 -1.68 -8.60 10.72
C THR A 104 -2.58 -9.79 11.06
N SER A 105 -3.81 -9.56 11.50
CA SER A 105 -4.76 -10.58 11.96
C SER A 105 -5.88 -10.85 10.95
N LEU A 106 -5.66 -10.48 9.68
CA LEU A 106 -6.63 -10.73 8.62
C LEU A 106 -6.79 -12.24 8.39
N PRO A 107 -8.03 -12.77 8.25
CA PRO A 107 -8.27 -14.18 8.03
C PRO A 107 -7.96 -14.55 6.57
N ILE A 108 -6.67 -14.70 6.27
CA ILE A 108 -6.19 -15.12 4.95
C ILE A 108 -6.14 -16.66 4.93
N SER A 109 -6.86 -17.28 4.00
CA SER A 109 -6.97 -18.74 3.88
C SER A 109 -5.89 -19.38 2.99
N SER A 110 -5.01 -18.59 2.38
CA SER A 110 -3.96 -19.08 1.49
C SER A 110 -2.69 -19.52 2.23
N SER A 111 -2.01 -20.50 1.65
CA SER A 111 -0.71 -21.02 2.10
C SER A 111 0.43 -20.38 1.31
N LEU A 112 1.65 -20.35 1.87
CA LEU A 112 2.82 -19.87 1.12
C LEU A 112 3.09 -20.70 -0.15
N THR A 113 2.69 -21.96 -0.17
CA THR A 113 2.82 -22.84 -1.34
C THR A 113 1.95 -22.40 -2.53
N ASP A 114 0.86 -21.68 -2.29
CA ASP A 114 -0.02 -21.18 -3.36
C ASP A 114 0.66 -20.08 -4.19
N TYR A 115 1.70 -19.44 -3.65
CA TYR A 115 2.45 -18.35 -4.27
C TYR A 115 3.77 -18.80 -4.91
N LEU A 116 4.05 -20.11 -4.96
CA LEU A 116 5.21 -20.61 -5.69
C LEU A 116 5.07 -20.31 -7.18
N ILE A 117 6.16 -19.83 -7.78
CA ILE A 117 6.21 -19.51 -9.20
C ILE A 117 5.98 -20.79 -10.01
N ARG A 118 4.95 -20.78 -10.86
CA ARG A 118 4.63 -21.87 -11.80
C ARG A 118 4.91 -21.41 -13.23
N PRO A 119 5.26 -22.32 -14.15
CA PRO A 119 5.38 -21.98 -15.56
C PRO A 119 4.03 -21.43 -16.07
N PRO A 120 4.04 -20.36 -16.88
CA PRO A 120 2.80 -19.78 -17.40
C PRO A 120 2.14 -20.74 -18.39
N GLN A 121 0.82 -20.60 -18.53
CA GLN A 121 0.08 -21.24 -19.61
C GLN A 121 0.36 -20.48 -20.91
N ALA A 122 1.39 -20.89 -21.65
CA ALA A 122 1.95 -20.12 -22.76
C ALA A 122 0.92 -19.68 -23.81
N GLN A 123 -0.03 -20.55 -24.15
CA GLN A 123 -1.07 -20.22 -25.13
C GLN A 123 -2.02 -19.15 -24.61
N GLU A 124 -2.55 -19.32 -23.40
CA GLU A 124 -3.46 -18.36 -22.77
C GLU A 124 -2.78 -17.01 -22.55
N LEU A 125 -1.53 -17.02 -22.07
CA LEU A 125 -0.73 -15.81 -21.89
C LEU A 125 -0.47 -15.10 -23.22
N SER A 126 -0.12 -15.83 -24.29
CA SER A 126 0.11 -15.25 -25.61
C SER A 126 -1.15 -14.59 -26.16
N GLN A 127 -2.31 -15.23 -26.00
CA GLN A 127 -3.60 -14.70 -26.45
C GLN A 127 -3.99 -13.44 -25.66
N LEU A 128 -3.88 -13.47 -24.33
CA LEU A 128 -4.16 -12.33 -23.47
C LEU A 128 -3.26 -11.14 -23.80
N LEU A 129 -1.97 -11.37 -24.06
CA LEU A 129 -1.04 -10.31 -24.45
C LEU A 129 -1.33 -9.73 -25.84
N ASP A 130 -1.88 -10.53 -26.77
CA ASP A 130 -2.34 -10.02 -28.06
C ASP A 130 -3.61 -9.16 -27.90
N GLU A 131 -4.56 -9.60 -27.07
CA GLU A 131 -5.80 -8.87 -26.75
C GLU A 131 -5.52 -7.53 -26.06
N LEU A 132 -4.60 -7.51 -25.10
CA LEU A 132 -4.15 -6.28 -24.41
C LEU A 132 -3.18 -5.44 -25.27
N GLU A 133 -2.88 -5.86 -26.49
CA GLU A 133 -1.90 -5.25 -27.41
C GLU A 133 -0.49 -5.05 -26.81
N MET A 134 -0.12 -5.85 -25.81
CA MET A 134 1.16 -5.78 -25.07
C MET A 134 2.32 -6.45 -25.83
N LYS A 135 2.54 -6.04 -27.09
CA LYS A 135 3.52 -6.63 -28.02
C LYS A 135 4.96 -6.60 -27.49
N GLY A 136 5.34 -5.53 -26.76
CA GLY A 136 6.66 -5.39 -26.14
C GLY A 136 6.90 -6.41 -25.04
N THR A 137 5.94 -6.55 -24.13
CA THR A 137 5.96 -7.54 -23.04
C THR A 137 5.96 -8.96 -23.62
N LYS A 138 5.13 -9.25 -24.63
CA LYS A 138 5.14 -10.55 -25.32
C LYS A 138 6.51 -10.90 -25.89
N ARG A 139 7.20 -9.94 -26.52
CA ARG A 139 8.56 -10.13 -27.01
C ARG A 139 9.55 -10.46 -25.89
N GLN A 140 9.45 -9.80 -24.73
CA GLN A 140 10.29 -10.10 -23.57
C GLN A 140 10.05 -11.54 -23.08
N PHE A 141 8.79 -11.98 -22.98
CA PHE A 141 8.45 -13.36 -22.58
C PHE A 141 8.99 -14.40 -23.57
N VAL A 142 9.02 -14.10 -24.87
CA VAL A 142 9.66 -14.96 -25.88
C VAL A 142 11.18 -15.02 -25.67
N GLU A 143 11.82 -13.88 -25.41
CA GLU A 143 13.28 -13.79 -25.21
C GLU A 143 13.77 -14.56 -23.98
N VAL A 144 13.00 -14.54 -22.89
CA VAL A 144 13.29 -15.34 -21.69
C VAL A 144 12.81 -16.79 -21.79
N GLY A 145 12.30 -17.22 -22.95
CA GLY A 145 11.89 -18.61 -23.21
C GLY A 145 10.59 -19.05 -22.52
N MET A 146 9.78 -18.10 -22.05
CA MET A 146 8.49 -18.37 -21.39
C MET A 146 7.30 -18.43 -22.37
N LEU A 147 7.49 -17.94 -23.60
CA LEU A 147 6.57 -18.10 -24.72
C LEU A 147 7.31 -18.65 -25.94
N PRO A 148 6.65 -19.46 -26.79
CA PRO A 148 7.23 -19.86 -28.06
C PRO A 148 7.41 -18.64 -28.97
N PRO A 149 8.45 -18.60 -29.81
CA PRO A 149 8.61 -17.54 -30.79
C PRO A 149 7.43 -17.57 -31.75
N THR A 150 6.85 -16.40 -32.03
CA THR A 150 5.83 -16.30 -33.08
C THR A 150 6.49 -16.68 -34.41
N PRO A 151 5.91 -17.64 -35.17
CA PRO A 151 6.44 -17.99 -36.47
C PRO A 151 6.41 -16.73 -37.33
N ARG A 152 7.58 -16.26 -37.76
CA ARG A 152 7.66 -15.25 -38.80
C ARG A 152 7.20 -15.93 -40.08
N ILE A 153 5.97 -15.65 -40.50
CA ILE A 153 5.53 -15.90 -41.88
C ILE A 153 6.33 -14.91 -42.75
N GLY A 154 7.59 -15.23 -43.01
CA GLY A 154 8.29 -14.66 -44.15
C GLY A 154 7.63 -15.22 -45.40
N ASN A 155 7.30 -14.35 -46.35
CA ASN A 155 6.65 -14.66 -47.63
C ASN A 155 7.07 -16.03 -48.19
N ALA A 156 6.32 -17.07 -47.85
CA ALA A 156 6.37 -18.33 -48.55
C ALA A 156 5.55 -18.13 -49.81
N ALA A 157 6.23 -18.14 -50.96
CA ALA A 157 5.59 -18.24 -52.26
C ALA A 157 4.52 -19.36 -52.23
N PRO A 158 3.37 -19.20 -52.90
CA PRO A 158 2.30 -20.18 -52.82
C PRO A 158 2.79 -21.50 -53.43
N ALA A 159 3.00 -22.51 -52.58
CA ALA A 159 3.19 -23.87 -53.03
C ALA A 159 1.84 -24.36 -53.58
N SER A 160 1.78 -24.48 -54.90
CA SER A 160 0.71 -25.12 -55.64
C SER A 160 0.43 -26.51 -55.07
N ALA A 161 -0.85 -26.79 -54.93
CA ALA A 161 -1.37 -28.12 -54.66
C ALA A 161 -0.88 -29.09 -55.74
N ASP A 162 -0.27 -30.20 -55.30
CA ASP A 162 -0.42 -31.46 -56.03
C ASP A 162 -0.37 -32.62 -55.04
N SER A 163 -1.46 -33.38 -55.05
CA SER A 163 -1.65 -34.60 -54.31
C SER A 163 -0.84 -35.73 -54.92
N SER A 164 0.04 -36.37 -54.15
CA SER A 164 0.45 -37.75 -54.43
C SER A 164 0.98 -38.44 -53.17
N VAL A 165 0.33 -39.53 -52.82
CA VAL A 165 0.63 -40.43 -51.71
C VAL A 165 1.67 -41.44 -52.17
N ALA A 166 2.79 -41.62 -51.43
CA ALA A 166 3.27 -42.94 -50.98
C ALA A 166 4.69 -42.90 -50.35
N ALA A 167 4.74 -43.37 -49.09
CA ALA A 167 5.74 -44.23 -48.45
C ALA A 167 7.11 -43.66 -47.96
N PRO A 168 7.70 -44.26 -46.90
CA PRO A 168 8.55 -43.56 -45.93
C PRO A 168 10.04 -43.73 -46.20
N ILE A 169 10.83 -42.68 -45.94
CA ILE A 169 12.30 -42.74 -45.97
C ILE A 169 12.82 -42.53 -44.54
N SER A 170 13.54 -43.55 -44.06
CA SER A 170 14.31 -43.59 -42.83
C SER A 170 15.22 -42.38 -42.65
N MET A 171 15.10 -41.68 -41.51
CA MET A 171 16.07 -40.68 -41.08
C MET A 171 17.06 -41.28 -40.08
N GLN A 172 18.31 -41.38 -40.52
CA GLN A 172 19.47 -41.55 -39.66
C GLN A 172 19.69 -40.28 -38.85
N THR A 173 19.82 -40.46 -37.54
CA THR A 173 20.21 -39.43 -36.58
C THR A 173 21.70 -39.12 -36.73
N ARG A 174 22.03 -37.87 -37.07
CA ARG A 174 23.37 -37.31 -36.82
C ARG A 174 23.25 -36.18 -35.81
N GLY A 175 23.95 -36.38 -34.70
CA GLY A 175 23.79 -35.66 -33.46
C GLY A 175 24.16 -34.18 -33.52
N PHE A 176 23.57 -33.44 -32.58
CA PHE A 176 24.08 -32.16 -32.13
C PHE A 176 24.35 -32.26 -30.63
N ALA A 177 25.60 -32.02 -30.27
CA ALA A 177 26.12 -32.10 -28.92
C ALA A 177 25.47 -31.06 -28.01
N SER A 178 24.89 -31.53 -26.90
CA SER A 178 24.44 -30.70 -25.79
C SER A 178 25.64 -30.32 -24.94
N LEU A 179 26.02 -29.03 -24.93
CA LEU A 179 26.96 -28.48 -23.96
C LEU A 179 26.24 -28.29 -22.63
N SER A 180 26.31 -29.33 -21.80
CA SER A 180 25.88 -29.34 -20.41
C SER A 180 26.76 -28.40 -19.57
N ARG A 181 26.18 -27.32 -19.03
CA ARG A 181 26.74 -26.65 -17.84
C ARG A 181 26.05 -27.22 -16.61
N GLN A 182 26.79 -28.00 -15.85
CA GLN A 182 26.35 -28.57 -14.57
C GLN A 182 26.25 -27.45 -13.53
N HIS A 183 25.06 -27.26 -12.94
CA HIS A 183 24.90 -26.62 -11.65
C HIS A 183 24.77 -27.71 -10.58
N PRO A 184 25.38 -27.55 -9.38
CA PRO A 184 25.29 -28.56 -8.33
C PRO A 184 23.85 -28.69 -7.81
N VAL A 185 23.37 -29.93 -7.78
CA VAL A 185 22.07 -30.31 -7.20
C VAL A 185 22.18 -30.23 -5.68
N VAL A 186 21.39 -29.37 -5.04
CA VAL A 186 21.21 -29.36 -3.59
C VAL A 186 20.08 -30.35 -3.24
N PRO A 187 20.26 -31.29 -2.30
CA PRO A 187 19.19 -32.21 -1.93
C PRO A 187 18.06 -31.47 -1.18
N PRO A 188 16.80 -31.92 -1.33
CA PRO A 188 15.67 -31.29 -0.64
C PRO A 188 15.76 -31.49 0.88
N LEU A 189 15.49 -30.41 1.62
CA LEU A 189 15.34 -30.45 3.07
C LEU A 189 14.06 -31.21 3.42
N THR A 190 14.20 -32.38 4.07
CA THR A 190 13.09 -33.10 4.70
C THR A 190 12.61 -32.35 5.93
N VAL A 191 11.36 -31.89 5.90
CA VAL A 191 10.65 -31.36 7.07
C VAL A 191 10.01 -32.54 7.81
N PRO A 192 10.21 -32.71 9.13
CA PRO A 192 9.58 -33.79 9.88
C PRO A 192 8.07 -33.55 10.00
N THR A 193 7.30 -34.60 9.69
CA THR A 193 5.83 -34.62 9.78
C THR A 193 5.41 -35.01 11.19
N ASP A 194 5.19 -34.03 12.07
CA ASP A 194 4.53 -34.29 13.35
C ASP A 194 3.03 -33.98 13.23
N HIS A 195 2.26 -35.07 13.22
CA HIS A 195 0.90 -35.25 13.72
C HIS A 195 -0.18 -34.20 13.37
N VAL A 196 -0.92 -34.49 12.30
CA VAL A 196 -2.28 -34.00 12.08
C VAL A 196 -3.21 -34.71 13.08
N THR A 197 -3.66 -34.00 14.12
CA THR A 197 -4.89 -34.35 14.83
C THR A 197 -6.06 -33.60 14.21
N HIS A 198 -6.97 -34.37 13.62
CA HIS A 198 -8.29 -33.94 13.16
C HIS A 198 -9.04 -33.15 14.23
N ALA A 199 -9.59 -31.99 13.88
CA ALA A 199 -10.71 -31.37 14.56
C ALA A 199 -11.80 -30.99 13.52
N PRO A 200 -13.10 -31.12 13.87
CA PRO A 200 -14.15 -31.36 12.89
C PRO A 200 -14.66 -30.11 12.18
N SER A 201 -15.13 -30.34 10.95
CA SER A 201 -15.93 -29.44 10.12
C SER A 201 -17.12 -28.86 10.89
N VAL A 202 -17.09 -27.57 11.21
CA VAL A 202 -18.28 -26.80 11.56
C VAL A 202 -18.58 -25.84 10.42
N ARG A 203 -19.64 -26.15 9.67
CA ARG A 203 -20.37 -25.20 8.84
C ARG A 203 -21.04 -24.22 9.80
N GLU A 204 -20.55 -22.99 9.86
CA GLU A 204 -21.34 -21.88 10.38
C GLU A 204 -21.20 -20.65 9.48
N ALA A 205 -22.35 -20.04 9.23
CA ALA A 205 -22.61 -19.08 8.18
C ALA A 205 -21.83 -17.77 8.38
N ALA A 206 -21.19 -17.30 7.31
CA ALA A 206 -20.72 -15.93 7.23
C ALA A 206 -21.92 -14.96 7.30
N PRO A 207 -21.91 -13.92 8.16
CA PRO A 207 -22.91 -12.87 8.08
C PRO A 207 -22.73 -12.06 6.78
N SER A 208 -23.85 -11.69 6.16
CA SER A 208 -23.92 -11.04 4.87
C SER A 208 -23.20 -9.68 4.84
N LEU A 209 -22.50 -9.46 3.72
CA LEU A 209 -21.76 -8.26 3.34
C LEU A 209 -22.68 -7.08 2.93
N ASN A 210 -23.76 -6.81 3.70
CA ASN A 210 -24.72 -5.75 3.40
C ASN A 210 -24.71 -4.62 4.47
N GLY A 211 -23.52 -4.13 4.82
CA GLY A 211 -23.36 -3.16 5.92
C GLY A 211 -22.28 -2.10 5.73
N TRP A 212 -21.77 -1.89 4.52
CA TRP A 212 -20.99 -0.69 4.22
C TRP A 212 -21.94 0.43 3.77
N PRO A 213 -22.04 1.55 4.50
CA PRO A 213 -22.82 2.68 4.03
C PRO A 213 -22.17 3.28 2.79
N ASP A 214 -22.94 3.36 1.71
CA ASP A 214 -22.58 4.02 0.46
C ASP A 214 -22.12 5.46 0.71
N ALA A 215 -20.86 5.75 0.37
CA ALA A 215 -20.25 7.08 0.48
C ALA A 215 -20.73 8.08 -0.60
N ALA A 216 -21.95 7.90 -1.13
CA ALA A 216 -22.50 8.69 -2.23
C ALA A 216 -23.80 9.45 -1.91
N ALA A 217 -24.21 9.54 -0.64
CA ALA A 217 -25.50 10.13 -0.25
C ALA A 217 -25.38 11.37 0.68
N ASN A 218 -24.38 12.23 0.49
CA ASN A 218 -24.42 13.57 1.11
C ASN A 218 -23.99 14.67 0.14
N ARG A 219 -24.80 14.84 -0.91
CA ARG A 219 -24.92 16.09 -1.65
C ARG A 219 -26.40 16.29 -1.92
N GLN A 220 -27.08 17.08 -1.09
CA GLN A 220 -28.11 18.06 -1.51
C GLN A 220 -28.87 18.65 -0.32
N SER A 221 -29.19 19.94 -0.48
CA SER A 221 -30.29 20.70 0.13
C SER A 221 -29.99 21.51 1.40
N ALA A 222 -29.44 22.71 1.19
CA ALA A 222 -29.76 23.89 2.00
C ALA A 222 -30.96 24.59 1.34
N PRO A 223 -32.01 25.01 2.08
CA PRO A 223 -33.09 25.80 1.49
C PRO A 223 -32.70 27.27 1.40
N GLU A 224 -32.97 27.84 0.23
CA GLU A 224 -33.10 29.28 0.02
C GLU A 224 -34.33 29.78 0.78
N ASP A 225 -34.16 30.80 1.61
CA ASP A 225 -35.28 31.64 2.05
C ASP A 225 -34.91 33.11 1.78
N VAL A 226 -35.70 33.69 0.89
CA VAL A 226 -35.71 35.09 0.49
C VAL A 226 -36.67 35.81 1.43
N MET A 227 -36.19 36.80 2.17
CA MET A 227 -37.04 37.91 2.63
C MET A 227 -36.29 39.23 2.45
N GLU A 228 -36.85 40.04 1.57
CA GLU A 228 -36.65 41.49 1.51
C GLU A 228 -37.04 42.12 2.85
N ASP A 229 -36.22 43.03 3.37
CA ASP A 229 -36.74 44.30 3.90
C ASP A 229 -35.64 45.38 3.87
N THR A 230 -36.12 46.60 3.95
CA THR A 230 -35.64 47.86 3.41
C THR A 230 -35.09 48.78 4.51
N GLY A 231 -34.31 49.80 4.11
CA GLY A 231 -34.09 51.07 4.85
C GLY A 231 -33.18 50.98 6.09
N GLU A 232 -32.07 51.71 6.21
CA GLU A 232 -31.87 53.17 6.30
C GLU A 232 -31.32 53.51 7.69
N GLU A 233 -30.21 54.27 7.70
CA GLU A 233 -29.64 55.11 8.78
C GLU A 233 -29.16 54.39 10.07
N GLY A 234 -27.95 54.58 10.59
CA GLY A 234 -27.23 55.83 10.85
C GLY A 234 -26.95 55.92 12.36
N SER A 235 -25.74 56.32 12.74
CA SER A 235 -25.33 56.84 14.06
C SER A 235 -24.69 55.91 15.10
N SER A 236 -23.42 56.23 15.38
CA SER A 236 -22.81 56.37 16.72
C SER A 236 -22.43 55.11 17.52
N LEU A 237 -21.19 54.65 17.31
CA LEU A 237 -20.43 53.83 18.27
C LEU A 237 -19.21 54.57 18.87
N SER A 238 -19.29 55.91 18.93
CA SER A 238 -18.37 56.77 19.69
C SER A 238 -18.76 56.94 21.17
N SER A 239 -19.79 56.24 21.66
CA SER A 239 -20.29 56.36 23.04
C SER A 239 -20.00 55.18 23.98
N LEU A 240 -19.16 54.21 23.58
CA LEU A 240 -18.86 53.02 24.39
C LEU A 240 -17.39 52.93 24.86
N MET A 241 -16.73 54.08 25.01
CA MET A 241 -15.36 54.18 25.54
C MET A 241 -15.19 55.33 26.55
N ARG A 242 -16.13 55.47 27.48
CA ARG A 242 -16.01 56.42 28.62
C ARG A 242 -16.77 55.94 29.87
N ALA A 243 -16.39 54.78 30.41
CA ALA A 243 -16.94 54.30 31.69
C ALA A 243 -16.08 53.22 32.42
N VAL A 244 -14.75 53.22 32.31
CA VAL A 244 -13.88 52.32 33.13
C VAL A 244 -12.61 53.04 33.58
N GLU A 245 -12.74 54.23 34.17
CA GLU A 245 -11.62 54.92 34.81
C GLU A 245 -12.12 55.75 35.99
N GLU A 246 -12.56 55.05 37.04
CA GLU A 246 -12.68 55.56 38.41
C GLU A 246 -13.01 54.39 39.36
N SER A 247 -11.96 53.68 39.81
CA SER A 247 -11.86 52.93 41.08
C SER A 247 -10.43 52.42 41.27
#